data_AF-A0A2H0MWW4-F1
#
_entry.id   AF-A0A2H0MWW4-F1
#
_cell.length_a   1.000
_cell.length_b   1.000
_cell.length_c   1.000
_cell.angle_alpha   90.00
_cell.angle_beta   90.00
_cell.angle_gamma   90.00
#
_symmetry.space_group_name_H-M   'P 1'
#
loop_
_entity.id
_entity.type
_entity.pdbx_description
1 polymer ?
#
loop_
_entity_poly.entity_id
_entity_poly.type
_entity_poly.pdbx_seq_one_letter_code
_entity_poly.pdbx_strand_id
1 'polypeptide(L)'
;MHPLVEYNLPQRPQWAIEGIPSFFEKFIGYRDNENLKLELGFQNPRRIRTLGNTIDKLDLHQILTQAEENYENTQNSKLRMVSVFLWKQGKLKTYIDLIRNDKKNGYPTYFEAAFDKKLNQIEPLWEKYLQEVKRNREAISRIPSSVVFPNKANYEKFKQSLQLD
;
A
#
# COMPACT_ATOMS: atom_id res chain seq x y z
N MET A 1 -13.29 2.28 7.44
CA MET A 1 -12.60 1.04 6.99
C MET A 1 -12.04 0.21 8.14
N HIS A 2 -11.61 0.80 9.27
CA HIS A 2 -11.12 0.03 10.44
C HIS A 2 -12.08 -1.10 10.86
N PRO A 3 -13.37 -0.86 11.13
CA PRO A 3 -14.26 -1.93 11.61
C PRO A 3 -14.38 -3.11 10.64
N LEU A 4 -14.24 -2.87 9.33
CA LEU A 4 -14.27 -3.92 8.31
C LEU A 4 -13.00 -4.77 8.34
N VAL A 5 -11.83 -4.18 8.57
CA VAL A 5 -10.58 -4.93 8.70
C VAL A 5 -10.58 -5.73 10.00
N GLU A 6 -11.10 -5.15 11.08
CA GLU A 6 -11.16 -5.84 12.37
C GLU A 6 -12.11 -7.04 12.36
N TYR A 7 -13.30 -6.84 11.79
CA TYR A 7 -14.31 -7.90 11.68
C TYR A 7 -13.91 -9.01 10.71
N ASN A 8 -13.36 -8.66 9.54
CA ASN A 8 -13.09 -9.65 8.48
C ASN A 8 -11.71 -10.30 8.58
N LEU A 9 -10.77 -9.74 9.37
CA LEU A 9 -9.40 -10.22 9.51
C LEU A 9 -9.02 -10.33 11.00
N PRO A 10 -9.59 -11.30 11.74
CA PRO A 10 -9.38 -11.42 13.18
C PRO A 10 -7.94 -11.75 13.54
N GLN A 11 -7.24 -12.50 12.69
CA GLN A 11 -5.84 -12.91 12.90
C GLN A 11 -4.81 -11.94 12.29
N ARG A 12 -5.22 -10.70 11.98
CA ARG A 12 -4.33 -9.71 11.36
C ARG A 12 -3.19 -9.31 12.32
N PRO A 13 -1.97 -9.10 11.82
CA PRO A 13 -0.94 -8.44 12.62
C PRO A 13 -1.29 -6.96 12.84
N GLN A 14 -0.72 -6.37 13.90
CA GLN A 14 -1.08 -5.03 14.35
C GLN A 14 -0.93 -3.95 13.27
N TRP A 15 0.14 -4.00 12.47
CA TRP A 15 0.39 -3.05 11.40
C TRP A 15 -0.76 -2.99 10.38
N ALA A 16 -1.45 -4.12 10.15
CA ALA A 16 -2.50 -4.24 9.15
C ALA A 16 -3.81 -3.56 9.55
N ILE A 17 -4.00 -3.23 10.84
CA ILE A 17 -5.16 -2.47 11.34
C ILE A 17 -5.26 -1.10 10.65
N GLU A 18 -4.13 -0.43 10.46
CA GLU A 18 -4.04 0.88 9.81
C GLU A 18 -3.52 0.77 8.38
N GLY A 19 -2.60 -0.16 8.13
CA GLY A 19 -1.99 -0.40 6.83
C GLY A 19 -3.03 -0.74 5.76
N ILE A 20 -3.90 -1.73 6.02
CA ILE A 20 -4.89 -2.17 5.01
C ILE A 20 -5.93 -1.09 4.74
N PRO A 21 -6.59 -0.47 5.75
CA PRO A 21 -7.53 0.63 5.50
C PRO A 21 -6.90 1.80 4.75
N SER A 22 -5.68 2.18 5.13
CA SER A 22 -5.02 3.34 4.52
C SER A 22 -4.80 3.12 3.02
N PHE A 23 -4.54 1.90 2.53
CA PHE A 23 -4.43 1.60 1.09
C PHE A 23 -5.60 2.20 0.28
N PHE A 24 -6.83 2.04 0.78
CA PHE A 24 -8.06 2.46 0.10
C PHE A 24 -8.33 3.97 0.15
N GLU A 25 -7.56 4.77 0.90
CA GLU A 25 -7.74 6.24 0.92
C GLU A 25 -7.52 6.89 -0.46
N LYS A 26 -6.82 6.21 -1.38
CA LYS A 26 -6.46 6.74 -2.68
C LYS A 26 -6.90 5.81 -3.82
N PHE A 27 -7.78 6.32 -4.65
CA PHE A 27 -8.21 5.66 -5.88
C PHE A 27 -8.39 6.70 -6.97
N ILE A 28 -8.16 6.30 -8.22
CA ILE A 28 -8.44 7.14 -9.39
C ILE A 28 -9.16 6.27 -10.38
N GLY A 29 -10.24 6.79 -10.94
CA GLY A 29 -11.09 6.01 -11.83
C GLY A 29 -11.67 6.81 -12.97
N TYR A 30 -12.51 6.14 -13.75
CA TYR A 30 -13.31 6.77 -14.78
C TYR A 30 -14.64 6.06 -14.95
N ARG A 31 -15.61 6.77 -15.53
CA ARG A 31 -16.86 6.17 -16.00
C ARG A 31 -16.69 5.58 -17.40
N ASP A 32 -17.18 4.38 -17.57
CA ASP A 32 -17.20 3.62 -18.82
C ASP A 32 -18.63 3.15 -19.06
N ASN A 33 -19.41 4.01 -19.75
CA ASN A 33 -20.87 3.91 -19.82
C ASN A 33 -21.47 3.84 -18.40
N GLU A 34 -22.20 2.77 -18.08
CA GLU A 34 -22.81 2.53 -16.77
C GLU A 34 -21.81 1.98 -15.73
N ASN A 35 -20.59 1.63 -16.13
CA ASN A 35 -19.60 1.04 -15.25
C ASN A 35 -18.67 2.09 -14.63
N LEU A 36 -18.37 1.92 -13.34
CA LEU A 36 -17.29 2.64 -12.67
C LEU A 36 -16.02 1.76 -12.68
N LYS A 37 -14.94 2.26 -13.28
CA LYS A 37 -13.62 1.61 -13.25
C LYS A 37 -12.74 2.36 -12.25
N LEU A 38 -12.21 1.66 -11.25
CA LEU A 38 -11.31 2.23 -10.23
C LEU A 38 -9.93 1.57 -10.33
N GLU A 39 -8.89 2.39 -10.37
CA GLU A 39 -7.50 1.96 -10.22
C GLU A 39 -7.01 2.35 -8.80
N LEU A 40 -6.42 1.37 -8.11
CA LEU A 40 -5.87 1.48 -6.76
C LEU A 40 -4.33 1.45 -6.81
N GLY A 41 -3.70 1.67 -5.66
CA GLY A 41 -2.25 1.58 -5.53
C GLY A 41 -1.49 2.85 -5.90
N PHE A 42 -2.19 3.97 -6.09
CA PHE A 42 -1.57 5.28 -6.12
C PHE A 42 -1.05 5.66 -4.73
N GLN A 43 0.10 6.34 -4.70
CA GLN A 43 0.57 6.97 -3.48
C GLN A 43 -0.33 8.13 -3.09
N ASN A 44 -0.45 8.35 -1.78
CA ASN A 44 -1.13 9.53 -1.25
C ASN A 44 -0.08 10.65 -1.06
N PRO A 45 -0.16 11.77 -1.80
CA PRO A 45 0.81 12.86 -1.71
C PRO A 45 1.03 13.38 -0.28
N ARG A 46 -0.04 13.44 0.52
CA ARG A 46 0.05 13.90 1.91
C ARG A 46 0.92 12.95 2.75
N ARG A 47 0.74 11.63 2.57
CA ARG A 47 1.50 10.60 3.30
C ARG A 47 2.98 10.64 2.93
N ILE A 48 3.29 10.81 1.64
CA ILE A 48 4.66 10.98 1.15
C ILE A 48 5.30 12.26 1.68
N ARG A 49 4.55 13.37 1.76
CA ARG A 49 5.03 14.61 2.41
C ARG A 49 5.35 14.39 3.88
N THR A 50 4.49 13.70 4.63
CA THR A 50 4.71 13.37 6.05
C THR A 50 5.96 12.53 6.27
N LEU A 51 6.26 11.58 5.38
CA LEU A 51 7.48 10.77 5.49
C LEU A 51 8.76 11.57 5.17
N GLY A 52 8.64 12.69 4.47
CA GLY A 52 9.76 13.59 4.24
C GLY A 52 10.93 12.89 3.54
N ASN A 53 12.14 13.11 4.08
CA ASN A 53 13.38 12.55 3.57
C ASN A 53 13.74 11.19 4.21
N THR A 54 12.78 10.54 4.88
CA THR A 54 12.99 9.23 5.54
C THR A 54 12.42 8.06 4.74
N ILE A 55 11.82 8.32 3.58
CA ILE A 55 11.15 7.30 2.75
C ILE A 55 12.10 6.15 2.41
N ASP A 56 13.32 6.44 2.01
CA ASP A 56 14.36 5.48 1.63
C ASP A 56 15.05 4.81 2.83
N LYS A 57 14.66 5.17 4.06
CA LYS A 57 15.20 4.63 5.31
C LYS A 57 14.16 3.84 6.09
N LEU A 58 13.00 3.57 5.48
CA LEU A 58 11.94 2.80 6.12
C LEU A 58 12.35 1.33 6.19
N ASP A 59 12.54 0.82 7.40
CA ASP A 59 12.89 -0.57 7.65
C ASP A 59 11.63 -1.45 7.65
N LEU A 60 11.60 -2.46 6.78
CA LEU A 60 10.42 -3.33 6.62
C LEU A 60 10.19 -4.18 7.86
N HIS A 61 11.24 -4.80 8.42
CA HIS A 61 11.13 -5.65 9.60
C HIS A 61 10.58 -4.86 10.79
N GLN A 62 11.12 -3.66 11.03
CA GLN A 62 10.68 -2.72 12.04
C GLN A 62 9.21 -2.35 11.86
N ILE A 63 8.76 -2.06 10.64
CA ILE A 63 7.36 -1.70 10.38
C ILE A 63 6.42 -2.88 10.66
N LEU A 64 6.81 -4.09 10.30
CA LEU A 64 6.00 -5.30 10.48
C LEU A 64 5.93 -5.76 11.95
N THR A 65 6.96 -5.44 12.77
CA THR A 65 7.08 -5.91 14.16
C THR A 65 6.74 -4.86 15.21
N GLN A 66 7.18 -3.60 15.06
CA GLN A 66 7.03 -2.56 16.09
C GLN A 66 5.65 -1.91 16.18
N ALA A 67 4.73 -2.24 15.27
CA ALA A 67 3.36 -1.74 15.37
C ALA A 67 2.67 -2.18 16.68
N GLU A 68 3.16 -3.23 17.34
CA GLU A 68 2.63 -3.77 18.61
C GLU A 68 2.82 -2.83 19.81
N GLU A 69 3.87 -2.00 19.85
CA GLU A 69 4.22 -1.27 21.09
C GLU A 69 3.66 0.16 21.18
N ASN A 70 3.16 0.74 20.08
CA ASN A 70 2.88 2.17 20.03
C ASN A 70 1.84 2.54 18.96
N TYR A 71 0.63 1.97 19.02
CA TYR A 71 -0.45 2.23 18.06
C TYR A 71 -0.74 3.75 17.88
N GLU A 72 -0.74 4.52 18.97
CA GLU A 72 -0.98 5.97 18.94
C GLU A 72 0.15 6.77 18.25
N ASN A 73 1.39 6.27 18.30
CA ASN A 73 2.57 6.93 17.71
C ASN A 73 2.98 6.34 16.36
N THR A 74 2.36 5.25 15.92
CA THR A 74 2.70 4.61 14.65
C THR A 74 2.22 5.49 13.52
N GLN A 75 3.17 6.10 12.80
CA GLN A 75 2.84 6.94 11.66
C GLN A 75 2.17 6.10 10.56
N ASN A 76 0.84 6.21 10.42
CA ASN A 76 0.03 5.51 9.40
C ASN A 76 0.60 5.63 7.97
N SER A 77 1.41 6.67 7.70
CA SER A 77 2.12 6.83 6.44
C SER A 77 3.10 5.68 6.15
N LYS A 78 3.83 5.14 7.14
CA LYS A 78 4.74 4.00 6.96
C LYS A 78 3.95 2.71 6.70
N LEU A 79 2.87 2.50 7.44
CA LEU A 79 1.99 1.33 7.30
C LEU A 79 1.34 1.28 5.92
N ARG A 80 0.91 2.44 5.40
CA ARG A 80 0.39 2.55 4.04
C ARG A 80 1.42 2.11 3.00
N MET A 81 2.70 2.44 3.19
CA MET A 81 3.75 2.08 2.23
C MET A 81 3.83 0.56 2.04
N VAL A 82 3.66 -0.21 3.11
CA VAL A 82 3.62 -1.69 3.07
C VAL A 82 2.44 -2.19 2.25
N SER A 83 1.24 -1.64 2.44
CA SER A 83 0.07 -2.06 1.67
C SER A 83 0.17 -1.72 0.18
N VAL A 84 0.70 -0.54 -0.15
CA VAL A 84 0.93 -0.16 -1.55
C VAL A 84 2.05 -1.01 -2.16
N PHE A 85 3.07 -1.38 -1.40
CA PHE A 85 4.10 -2.32 -1.84
C PHE A 85 3.51 -3.70 -2.13
N LEU A 86 2.73 -4.27 -1.20
CA LEU A 86 2.02 -5.54 -1.42
C LEU A 86 1.17 -5.49 -2.70
N TRP A 87 0.49 -4.38 -2.96
CA TRP A 87 -0.28 -4.20 -4.20
C TRP A 87 0.61 -4.20 -5.44
N LYS A 88 1.71 -3.40 -5.43
CA LYS A 88 2.65 -3.30 -6.56
C LYS A 88 3.33 -4.63 -6.88
N GLN A 89 3.54 -5.48 -5.88
CA GLN A 89 4.08 -6.83 -6.05
C GLN A 89 3.02 -7.89 -6.40
N GLY A 90 1.74 -7.50 -6.55
CA GLY A 90 0.63 -8.42 -6.82
C GLY A 90 0.29 -9.35 -5.64
N LYS A 91 0.71 -9.00 -4.42
CA LYS A 91 0.61 -9.84 -3.21
C LYS A 91 -0.50 -9.43 -2.24
N LEU A 92 -1.10 -8.24 -2.38
CA LEU A 92 -2.08 -7.74 -1.42
C LEU A 92 -3.28 -8.69 -1.24
N LYS A 93 -3.84 -9.20 -2.34
CA LYS A 93 -4.97 -10.15 -2.27
C LYS A 93 -4.56 -11.45 -1.58
N THR A 94 -3.43 -12.03 -1.99
CA THR A 94 -2.87 -13.24 -1.38
C THR A 94 -2.67 -13.06 0.11
N TYR A 95 -2.08 -11.94 0.52
CA TYR A 95 -1.86 -11.59 1.93
C TYR A 95 -3.16 -11.54 2.73
N ILE A 96 -4.19 -10.85 2.22
CA ILE A 96 -5.51 -10.77 2.85
C ILE A 96 -6.17 -12.15 2.96
N ASP A 97 -6.08 -12.96 1.91
CA ASP A 97 -6.65 -14.30 1.89
C ASP A 97 -5.92 -15.22 2.89
N LEU A 98 -4.60 -15.11 3.03
CA LEU A 98 -3.82 -15.87 4.02
C LEU A 98 -4.22 -15.51 5.46
N ILE A 99 -4.43 -14.22 5.76
CA ILE A 99 -4.92 -13.80 7.09
C ILE A 99 -6.32 -14.34 7.34
N ARG A 100 -7.23 -14.19 6.38
CA ARG A 100 -8.63 -14.63 6.52
C ARG A 100 -8.72 -16.12 6.84
N ASN A 101 -7.84 -16.91 6.25
CA ASN A 101 -7.81 -18.36 6.41
C ASN A 101 -6.86 -18.84 7.53
N ASP A 102 -6.17 -17.93 8.23
CA ASP A 102 -5.10 -18.26 9.20
C ASP A 102 -4.06 -19.24 8.63
N LYS A 103 -3.61 -18.99 7.39
CA LYS A 103 -2.64 -19.84 6.70
C LYS A 103 -1.33 -19.09 6.50
N LYS A 104 -0.29 -19.49 7.23
CA LYS A 104 1.08 -18.99 7.03
C LYS A 104 1.95 -19.92 6.18
N ASN A 105 1.44 -21.08 5.78
CA ASN A 105 2.11 -22.04 4.89
C ASN A 105 3.56 -22.37 5.29
N GLY A 106 3.83 -22.50 6.59
CA GLY A 106 5.17 -22.80 7.13
C GLY A 106 6.10 -21.60 7.31
N TYR A 107 5.64 -20.38 6.98
CA TYR A 107 6.38 -19.14 7.24
C TYR A 107 6.05 -18.54 8.62
N PRO A 108 6.95 -17.74 9.20
CA PRO A 108 6.71 -17.04 10.47
C PRO A 108 5.56 -16.03 10.39
N THR A 109 5.42 -15.34 9.25
CA THR A 109 4.44 -14.28 9.05
C THR A 109 3.59 -14.49 7.79
N TYR A 110 2.37 -13.93 7.77
CA TYR A 110 1.56 -13.88 6.54
C TYR A 110 2.23 -13.10 5.42
N PHE A 111 3.11 -12.16 5.77
CA PHE A 111 3.82 -11.33 4.81
C PHE A 111 4.79 -12.20 4.02
N GLU A 112 5.65 -12.95 4.70
CA GLU A 112 6.55 -13.92 4.09
C GLU A 112 5.78 -14.99 3.31
N ALA A 113 4.68 -15.51 3.87
CA ALA A 113 3.81 -16.46 3.19
C ALA A 113 3.20 -15.93 1.88
N ALA A 114 2.87 -14.63 1.80
CA ALA A 114 2.33 -14.04 0.56
C ALA A 114 3.38 -13.96 -0.56
N PHE A 115 4.65 -13.79 -0.19
CA PHE A 115 5.77 -13.77 -1.12
C PHE A 115 6.37 -15.14 -1.41
N ASP A 116 6.06 -16.14 -0.58
CA ASP A 116 6.71 -17.46 -0.58
C ASP A 116 8.24 -17.33 -0.40
N LYS A 117 8.64 -16.41 0.49
CA LYS A 117 10.04 -16.00 0.71
C LYS A 117 10.27 -15.58 2.15
N LYS A 118 11.49 -15.77 2.64
CA LYS A 118 11.92 -15.21 3.92
C LYS A 118 12.04 -13.70 3.82
N LEU A 119 11.89 -12.99 4.94
CA LEU A 119 11.87 -11.51 4.94
C LEU A 119 13.11 -10.88 4.29
N ASN A 120 14.30 -11.40 4.57
CA ASN A 120 15.56 -10.93 3.98
C ASN A 120 15.65 -11.06 2.45
N GLN A 121 14.82 -11.92 1.84
CA GLN A 121 14.71 -12.04 0.38
C GLN A 121 13.70 -11.05 -0.21
N ILE A 122 12.85 -10.44 0.63
CA ILE A 122 11.84 -9.44 0.24
C ILE A 122 12.39 -8.02 0.43
N GLU A 123 13.27 -7.81 1.41
CA GLU A 123 13.91 -6.52 1.70
C GLU A 123 14.51 -5.82 0.47
N PRO A 124 15.23 -6.49 -0.45
CA PRO A 124 15.72 -5.84 -1.67
C PRO A 124 14.60 -5.31 -2.59
N LEU A 125 13.45 -5.99 -2.64
CA LEU A 125 12.28 -5.52 -3.40
C LEU A 125 11.66 -4.30 -2.74
N TRP A 126 11.63 -4.28 -1.42
CA TRP A 126 11.16 -3.16 -0.62
C TRP A 126 12.06 -1.94 -0.81
N GLU A 127 13.37 -2.08 -0.70
CA GLU A 127 14.35 -1.01 -0.94
C GLU A 127 14.19 -0.42 -2.35
N LYS A 128 14.10 -1.29 -3.37
CA LYS A 128 13.85 -0.85 -4.75
C LYS A 128 12.58 -0.02 -4.86
N TYR A 129 11.48 -0.48 -4.25
CA TYR A 129 10.22 0.25 -4.23
C TYR A 129 10.34 1.61 -3.52
N LEU A 130 11.06 1.70 -2.41
CA LEU A 130 11.27 2.98 -1.71
C LEU A 130 12.08 3.96 -2.58
N GLN A 131 13.10 3.47 -3.29
CA GLN A 131 13.87 4.30 -4.23
C GLN A 131 13.01 4.78 -5.40
N GLU A 132 12.15 3.92 -5.96
CA GLU A 132 11.18 4.32 -7.00
C GLU A 132 10.24 5.41 -6.49
N VAL A 133 9.70 5.27 -5.28
CA VAL A 133 8.82 6.28 -4.68
C VAL A 133 9.57 7.60 -4.42
N LYS A 134 10.82 7.53 -3.97
CA LYS A 134 11.68 8.70 -3.78
C LYS A 134 11.97 9.41 -5.10
N ARG A 135 12.32 8.66 -6.15
CA ARG A 135 12.58 9.20 -7.50
C ARG A 135 11.33 9.86 -8.08
N ASN A 136 10.18 9.21 -7.94
CA ASN A 136 8.90 9.68 -8.44
C ASN A 136 8.20 10.71 -7.52
N ARG A 137 8.89 11.29 -6.52
CA ARG A 137 8.26 12.13 -5.48
C ARG A 137 7.54 13.36 -6.05
N GLU A 138 8.12 14.01 -7.06
CA GLU A 138 7.49 15.15 -7.72
C GLU A 138 6.23 14.75 -8.47
N ALA A 139 6.30 13.68 -9.28
CA ALA A 139 5.15 13.10 -9.96
C ALA A 139 4.04 12.73 -8.97
N ILE A 140 4.38 12.06 -7.87
CA ILE A 140 3.45 11.70 -6.81
C ILE A 140 2.81 12.94 -6.19
N SER A 141 3.55 14.05 -6.05
CA SER A 141 3.01 15.29 -5.46
C SER A 141 1.89 15.91 -6.30
N ARG A 142 1.87 15.65 -7.62
CA ARG A 142 0.85 16.10 -8.57
C ARG A 142 -0.41 15.23 -8.60
N ILE A 143 -0.40 14.06 -7.94
CA ILE A 143 -1.57 13.17 -7.93
C ILE A 143 -2.73 13.85 -7.15
N PRO A 144 -3.86 14.18 -7.80
CA PRO A 144 -4.99 14.86 -7.16
C PRO A 144 -5.64 13.95 -6.14
N SER A 145 -6.43 14.49 -5.19
CA SER A 145 -7.33 13.70 -4.35
C SER A 145 -8.14 12.67 -5.15
N SER A 146 -8.62 11.62 -4.49
CA SER A 146 -9.35 10.54 -5.17
C SER A 146 -10.44 11.11 -6.07
N VAL A 147 -10.41 10.74 -7.35
CA VAL A 147 -11.20 11.38 -8.39
C VAL A 147 -11.65 10.35 -9.42
N VAL A 148 -12.86 10.56 -9.93
CA VAL A 148 -13.44 9.78 -11.04
C VAL A 148 -13.54 10.71 -12.24
N PHE A 149 -12.76 10.44 -13.28
CA PHE A 149 -12.83 11.16 -14.54
C PHE A 149 -14.12 10.81 -15.30
N PRO A 150 -14.63 11.72 -16.13
CA PRO A 150 -15.90 11.50 -16.82
C PRO A 150 -15.83 10.38 -17.87
N ASN A 151 -14.65 10.08 -18.40
CA ASN A 151 -14.43 9.02 -19.39
C ASN A 151 -12.97 8.54 -19.37
N LYS A 152 -12.73 7.42 -20.07
CA LYS A 152 -11.40 6.81 -20.22
C LYS A 152 -10.37 7.77 -20.83
N ALA A 153 -10.75 8.58 -21.82
CA ALA A 153 -9.82 9.48 -22.50
C ALA A 153 -9.20 10.51 -21.55
N ASN A 154 -10.00 11.11 -20.66
CA ASN A 154 -9.50 12.06 -19.67
C ASN A 154 -8.62 11.39 -18.61
N TYR A 155 -8.95 10.15 -18.24
CA TYR A 155 -8.14 9.35 -17.33
C TYR A 155 -6.77 9.00 -17.92
N GLU A 156 -6.71 8.57 -19.17
CA GLU A 156 -5.43 8.24 -19.83
C GLU A 156 -4.55 9.49 -20.02
N LYS A 157 -5.14 10.64 -20.37
CA LYS A 157 -4.41 11.93 -20.40
C LYS A 157 -3.80 12.26 -19.04
N PHE A 158 -4.56 12.04 -17.97
CA PHE A 158 -4.04 12.20 -16.62
C PHE A 158 -2.88 11.22 -16.33
N LYS A 159 -3.02 9.93 -16.65
CA LYS A 159 -1.93 8.96 -16.44
C LYS A 159 -0.66 9.32 -17.20
N GLN A 160 -0.77 9.75 -18.45
CA GLN A 160 0.36 10.19 -19.26
C GLN A 160 1.06 11.41 -18.63
N SER A 161 0.32 12.32 -18.01
CA SER A 161 0.88 13.48 -17.32
C SER A 161 1.68 13.14 -16.05
N LEU A 162 1.45 11.96 -15.46
CA LEU A 162 2.11 11.59 -14.21
C LEU A 162 3.58 11.22 -14.38
N GLN A 163 4.04 10.80 -15.57
CA GLN A 163 5.45 10.44 -15.82
C GLN A 163 6.06 9.58 -14.70
N LEU A 164 5.35 8.52 -14.30
CA LEU A 164 5.83 7.59 -13.27
C LEU A 164 6.68 6.51 -13.95
N ASP A 165 7.93 6.39 -13.52
CA ASP A 165 8.83 5.30 -13.89
C ASP A 165 8.39 3.95 -13.29
#